data_AF-A0A816HR43-F1
#
_entry.id   AF-A0A816HR43-F1
#
_cell.length_a   1.000
_cell.length_b   1.000
_cell.length_c   1.000
_cell.angle_alpha   90.00
_cell.angle_beta   90.00
_cell.angle_gamma   90.00
#
_symmetry.space_group_name_H-M   'P 1'
#
loop_
_entity.id
_entity.type
_entity.pdbx_description
1 polymer ?
#
loop_
_entity_poly.entity_id
_entity_poly.type
_entity_poly.pdbx_seq_one_letter_code
_entity_poly.pdbx_strand_id
1 'polypeptide(L)'
;EKMKAQGYLATTSRQSTKTSNDIEQRHDLDPNMNELTIAILNCSNVKSATSDHQPDLYCIYKFHDFLDHDTITIPSSNNPNFDDRTQYPVQMDIDLDRYLKQSQLTIFVFDDRDQRDDRYVARADIPLISLAHDNAIRGTFDLHNDQGERNGTMDVSLKWTYTYLPP
;
A
#
# COMPACT_ATOMS: atom_id res chain seq x y z
N GLU A 1 -33.94 -25.03 -26.62
CA GLU A 1 -34.81 -24.15 -25.79
C GLU A 1 -34.18 -23.96 -24.42
N LYS A 2 -34.11 -22.68 -23.99
CA LYS A 2 -34.18 -22.08 -22.63
C LYS A 2 -34.15 -23.01 -21.40
N MET A 3 -33.64 -22.69 -20.21
CA MET A 3 -32.90 -21.57 -19.58
C MET A 3 -32.91 -21.88 -18.05
N LYS A 4 -31.99 -21.25 -17.30
CA LYS A 4 -32.00 -20.96 -15.83
C LYS A 4 -31.34 -22.02 -14.93
N ALA A 5 -30.56 -21.68 -13.91
CA ALA A 5 -29.91 -20.43 -13.49
C ALA A 5 -29.01 -20.83 -12.33
N GLN A 6 -27.72 -20.48 -12.36
CA GLN A 6 -26.95 -20.29 -11.13
C GLN A 6 -26.03 -19.09 -11.33
N GLY A 7 -26.51 -17.96 -10.82
CA GLY A 7 -25.69 -16.79 -10.51
C GLY A 7 -24.96 -16.99 -9.19
N TYR A 8 -24.15 -15.98 -8.87
CA TYR A 8 -23.20 -15.87 -7.76
C TYR A 8 -21.82 -16.48 -8.04
N LEU A 9 -21.12 -15.91 -9.03
CA LEU A 9 -19.67 -15.84 -8.99
C LEU A 9 -19.27 -14.41 -8.62
N ALA A 10 -18.72 -14.33 -7.40
CA ALA A 10 -17.67 -13.43 -6.95
C ALA A 10 -17.58 -12.06 -7.63
N THR A 11 -18.04 -11.06 -6.90
CA THR A 11 -17.47 -9.72 -6.86
C THR A 11 -15.97 -9.82 -6.53
N THR A 12 -15.15 -9.94 -7.56
CA THR A 12 -13.81 -9.34 -7.55
C THR A 12 -13.86 -8.26 -8.61
N SER A 13 -14.19 -7.05 -8.17
CA SER A 13 -13.93 -5.85 -8.94
C SER A 13 -12.43 -5.83 -9.25
N ARG A 14 -12.09 -6.23 -10.48
CA ARG A 14 -10.87 -5.76 -11.14
C ARG A 14 -10.93 -4.24 -11.05
N GLN A 15 -10.21 -3.65 -10.11
CA GLN A 15 -9.90 -2.23 -10.20
C GLN A 15 -9.15 -2.06 -11.51
N SER A 16 -9.84 -1.43 -12.45
CA SER A 16 -9.35 -1.10 -13.76
C SER A 16 -8.03 -0.36 -13.60
N THR A 17 -6.97 -0.88 -14.21
CA THR A 17 -5.77 -0.09 -14.53
C THR A 17 -6.24 1.10 -15.37
N LYS A 18 -6.40 2.27 -14.74
CA LYS A 18 -6.74 3.50 -15.46
C LYS A 18 -5.52 3.88 -16.29
N THR A 19 -5.72 4.11 -17.57
CA THR A 19 -4.66 4.48 -18.50
C THR A 19 -4.17 5.89 -18.19
N SER A 20 -2.88 6.16 -18.42
CA SER A 20 -2.25 7.47 -18.21
C SER A 20 -3.02 8.64 -18.86
N ASN A 21 -3.76 8.38 -19.94
CA ASN A 21 -4.57 9.40 -20.65
C ASN A 21 -5.78 9.92 -19.83
N ASP A 22 -6.42 9.10 -19.00
CA ASP A 22 -7.58 9.56 -18.20
C ASP A 22 -7.13 10.46 -17.03
N ILE A 23 -5.86 10.34 -16.64
CA ILE A 23 -5.25 11.03 -15.49
C ILE A 23 -4.77 12.42 -15.93
N GLU A 24 -4.05 12.51 -17.04
CA GLU A 24 -3.66 13.80 -17.64
C GLU A 24 -4.90 14.66 -17.93
N GLN A 25 -5.95 14.07 -18.49
CA GLN A 25 -7.21 14.79 -18.72
C GLN A 25 -7.86 15.30 -17.44
N ARG A 26 -7.76 14.60 -16.31
CA ARG A 26 -8.35 15.05 -15.03
C ARG A 26 -7.58 16.21 -14.42
N HIS A 27 -6.25 16.17 -14.47
CA HIS A 27 -5.43 17.27 -13.98
C HIS A 27 -5.59 18.52 -14.85
N ASP A 28 -5.71 18.35 -16.17
CA ASP A 28 -6.00 19.45 -17.10
C ASP A 28 -7.38 20.10 -16.85
N LEU A 29 -8.35 19.32 -16.37
CA LEU A 29 -9.70 19.80 -16.04
C LEU A 29 -9.80 20.41 -14.65
N ASP A 30 -9.01 19.93 -13.69
CA ASP A 30 -8.93 20.44 -12.32
C ASP A 30 -7.47 20.43 -11.83
N PRO A 31 -6.77 21.59 -11.89
CA PRO A 31 -5.39 21.71 -11.42
C PRO A 31 -5.20 21.37 -9.93
N ASN A 32 -6.28 21.32 -9.15
CA ASN A 32 -6.25 20.95 -7.74
C ASN A 32 -6.23 19.44 -7.50
N MET A 33 -6.41 18.62 -8.55
CA MET A 33 -6.28 17.17 -8.49
C MET A 33 -4.84 16.75 -8.68
N ASN A 34 -4.34 15.83 -7.87
CA ASN A 34 -3.06 15.14 -8.10
C ASN A 34 -3.24 13.64 -7.87
N GLU A 35 -2.19 12.87 -8.07
CA GLU A 35 -2.16 11.44 -7.88
C GLU A 35 -0.90 11.04 -7.13
N LEU A 36 -1.06 10.30 -6.03
CA LEU A 36 0.04 9.67 -5.32
C LEU A 36 0.18 8.22 -5.77
N THR A 37 1.35 7.85 -6.28
CA THR A 37 1.72 6.44 -6.45
C THR A 37 2.37 5.93 -5.17
N ILE A 38 1.82 4.87 -4.59
CA ILE A 38 2.42 4.10 -3.49
C ILE A 38 2.86 2.76 -4.06
N ALA A 39 4.11 2.39 -3.84
CA ALA A 39 4.70 1.14 -4.29
C ALA A 39 5.31 0.37 -3.13
N ILE A 40 4.81 -0.84 -2.88
CA ILE A 40 5.37 -1.81 -1.96
C ILE A 40 6.26 -2.73 -2.79
N LEU A 41 7.58 -2.57 -2.69
CA LEU A 41 8.51 -3.23 -3.62
C LEU A 41 8.86 -4.63 -3.13
N ASN A 42 9.45 -4.74 -1.96
CA ASN A 42 9.86 -6.03 -1.41
C ASN A 42 9.97 -5.97 0.12
N CYS A 43 10.01 -7.14 0.74
CA CYS A 43 10.54 -7.30 2.09
C CYS A 43 11.85 -8.10 2.06
N SER A 44 12.66 -7.96 3.10
CA SER A 44 13.87 -8.74 3.30
C SER A 44 13.97 -9.24 4.74
N ASN A 45 14.35 -10.51 4.89
CA ASN A 45 14.56 -11.20 6.17
C ASN A 45 13.37 -11.17 7.14
N VAL A 46 12.14 -11.15 6.63
CA VAL A 46 10.93 -11.23 7.46
C VAL A 46 10.71 -12.68 7.87
N LYS A 47 10.57 -12.92 9.17
CA LYS A 47 10.34 -14.26 9.73
C LYS A 47 8.89 -14.42 10.15
N SER A 48 8.40 -15.65 10.07
CA SER A 48 7.14 -16.05 10.68
C SER A 48 7.22 -15.89 12.20
N ALA A 49 6.09 -15.60 12.85
CA ALA A 49 6.03 -15.37 14.29
C ALA A 49 6.17 -16.68 15.11
N THR A 50 5.79 -17.82 14.54
CA THR A 50 5.57 -19.05 15.31
C THR A 50 6.37 -20.25 14.83
N SER A 51 7.09 -20.13 13.71
CA SER A 51 7.72 -21.26 13.06
C SER A 51 9.00 -20.91 12.31
N ASP A 52 9.90 -21.90 12.20
CA ASP A 52 11.11 -21.82 11.37
C ASP A 52 10.85 -22.08 9.87
N HIS A 53 9.59 -22.10 9.43
CA HIS A 53 9.25 -22.25 8.02
C HIS A 53 9.28 -20.88 7.33
N GLN A 54 9.45 -20.90 6.01
CA GLN A 54 9.30 -19.68 5.22
C GLN A 54 7.82 -19.25 5.21
N PRO A 55 7.53 -17.97 5.50
CA PRO A 55 6.15 -17.47 5.58
C PRO A 55 5.53 -17.25 4.20
N ASP A 56 4.20 -17.16 4.15
CA ASP A 56 3.43 -16.75 2.98
C ASP A 56 2.98 -15.29 3.19
N LEU A 57 3.74 -14.34 2.66
CA LEU A 57 3.63 -12.94 3.09
C LEU A 57 2.75 -12.11 2.16
N TYR A 58 1.95 -11.23 2.75
CA TYR A 58 1.26 -10.13 2.08
C TYR A 58 1.25 -8.88 2.97
N CYS A 59 1.01 -7.72 2.37
CA CYS A 59 0.99 -6.45 3.07
C CYS A 59 -0.39 -5.80 2.99
N ILE A 60 -0.79 -5.12 4.07
CA ILE A 60 -2.00 -4.28 4.13
C ILE A 60 -1.59 -2.87 4.53
N TYR A 61 -2.12 -1.86 3.85
CA TYR A 61 -2.01 -0.47 4.28
C TYR A 61 -3.25 0.34 3.90
N LYS A 62 -3.43 1.48 4.56
CA LYS A 62 -4.47 2.45 4.24
C LYS A 62 -3.86 3.83 4.05
N PHE A 63 -4.12 4.43 2.90
CA PHE A 63 -3.75 5.81 2.63
C PHE A 63 -4.97 6.72 2.79
N HIS A 64 -4.84 7.77 3.58
CA HIS A 64 -5.85 8.81 3.76
C HIS A 64 -7.26 8.25 4.06
N ASP A 65 -8.28 8.66 3.30
CA ASP A 65 -9.68 8.25 3.43
C ASP A 65 -10.07 7.08 2.50
N PHE A 66 -9.11 6.52 1.76
CA PHE A 66 -9.34 5.37 0.89
C PHE A 66 -9.60 4.08 1.69
N LEU A 67 -10.05 3.05 0.98
CA LEU A 67 -10.14 1.69 1.53
C LEU A 67 -8.75 1.11 1.76
N ASP A 68 -8.68 0.09 2.62
CA ASP A 68 -7.47 -0.70 2.81
C ASP A 68 -7.06 -1.35 1.48
N HIS A 69 -5.76 -1.42 1.25
CA HIS A 69 -5.15 -2.04 0.08
C HIS A 69 -4.32 -3.25 0.51
N ASP A 70 -4.60 -4.39 -0.12
CA ASP A 70 -3.90 -5.65 0.10
C ASP A 70 -3.02 -5.96 -1.11
N THR A 71 -1.76 -6.34 -0.87
CA THR A 71 -0.91 -6.91 -1.92
C THR A 71 -1.31 -8.36 -2.18
N ILE A 72 -0.86 -8.92 -3.31
CA ILE A 72 -0.90 -10.37 -3.50
C ILE A 72 -0.03 -11.09 -2.44
N THR A 73 -0.43 -12.30 -2.06
CA THR A 73 0.36 -13.18 -1.18
C THR A 73 1.50 -13.84 -1.97
N ILE A 74 2.71 -13.75 -1.44
CA ILE A 74 3.90 -14.41 -1.97
C ILE A 74 4.25 -15.59 -1.08
N PRO A 75 4.14 -16.84 -1.58
CA PRO A 75 4.33 -18.01 -0.76
C PRO A 75 5.80 -18.29 -0.48
N SER A 76 6.08 -18.81 0.71
CA SER A 76 7.32 -19.49 1.12
C SER A 76 8.57 -18.65 0.88
N SER A 77 8.56 -17.39 1.30
CA SER A 77 9.72 -16.52 1.16
C SER A 77 9.88 -15.58 2.36
N ASN A 78 11.10 -15.52 2.90
CA ASN A 78 11.49 -14.47 3.85
C ASN A 78 11.85 -13.14 3.14
N ASN A 79 11.94 -13.16 1.80
CA ASN A 79 12.32 -12.02 0.97
C ASN A 79 11.34 -11.85 -0.21
N PRO A 80 10.03 -11.66 0.03
CA PRO A 80 9.03 -11.54 -1.02
C PRO A 80 9.26 -10.25 -1.84
N ASN A 81 9.12 -10.34 -3.16
CA ASN A 81 9.13 -9.19 -4.07
C ASN A 81 7.71 -8.98 -4.61
N PHE A 82 7.04 -7.97 -4.08
CA PHE A 82 5.66 -7.64 -4.41
C PHE A 82 5.56 -6.84 -5.72
N ASP A 83 6.42 -5.83 -5.90
CA ASP A 83 6.30 -4.77 -6.92
C ASP A 83 4.84 -4.30 -7.12
N ASP A 84 4.11 -4.19 -6.01
CA ASP A 84 2.72 -3.79 -5.99
C ASP A 84 2.63 -2.27 -6.01
N ARG A 85 1.82 -1.72 -6.93
CA ARG A 85 1.74 -0.28 -7.18
C ARG A 85 0.29 0.17 -7.29
N THR A 86 -0.06 1.14 -6.46
CA THR A 86 -1.41 1.71 -6.44
C THR A 86 -1.35 3.22 -6.59
N GLN A 87 -2.28 3.75 -7.37
CA GLN A 87 -2.42 5.17 -7.65
C GLN A 87 -3.66 5.72 -6.92
N TYR A 88 -3.45 6.76 -6.12
CA TYR A 88 -4.49 7.41 -5.32
C TYR A 88 -4.76 8.83 -5.85
N PRO A 89 -5.87 9.05 -6.56
CA PRO A 89 -6.24 10.38 -7.03
C PRO A 89 -6.79 11.21 -5.86
N VAL A 90 -6.14 12.32 -5.53
CA VAL A 90 -6.48 13.15 -4.36
C VAL A 90 -6.69 14.61 -4.74
N GLN A 91 -7.53 15.30 -3.97
CA GLN A 91 -7.64 16.74 -4.00
C GLN A 91 -6.58 17.37 -3.10
N MET A 92 -5.92 18.42 -3.56
CA MET A 92 -4.95 19.17 -2.77
C MET A 92 -5.64 20.14 -1.81
N ASP A 93 -6.30 19.58 -0.81
CA ASP A 93 -7.02 20.34 0.21
C ASP A 93 -6.30 20.35 1.57
N ILE A 94 -6.91 21.07 2.52
CA ILE A 94 -6.38 21.27 3.87
C ILE A 94 -6.36 19.95 4.66
N ASP A 95 -7.26 19.02 4.36
CA ASP A 95 -7.35 17.75 5.09
C ASP A 95 -6.25 16.79 4.63
N LEU A 96 -5.96 16.73 3.33
CA LEU A 96 -4.79 16.04 2.79
C LEU A 96 -3.49 16.66 3.33
N ASP A 97 -3.33 17.98 3.26
CA ASP A 97 -2.14 18.67 3.76
C ASP A 97 -1.88 18.37 5.24
N ARG A 98 -2.93 18.43 6.07
CA ARG A 98 -2.84 18.07 7.49
C ARG A 98 -2.46 16.61 7.67
N TYR A 99 -3.07 15.70 6.92
CA TYR A 99 -2.77 14.27 6.98
C TYR A 99 -1.29 14.00 6.67
N LEU A 100 -0.76 14.56 5.57
CA LEU A 100 0.63 14.40 5.19
C LEU A 100 1.60 14.97 6.23
N LYS A 101 1.26 16.10 6.86
CA LYS A 101 2.13 16.76 7.84
C LYS A 101 2.17 16.08 9.21
N GLN A 102 1.09 15.41 9.59
CA GLN A 102 0.89 14.94 10.97
C GLN A 102 0.83 13.42 11.09
N SER A 103 0.75 12.69 9.97
CA SER A 103 0.53 11.25 9.96
C SER A 103 1.67 10.49 9.29
N GLN A 104 1.55 9.17 9.37
CA GLN A 104 2.43 8.21 8.73
C GLN A 104 1.60 7.18 7.97
N LEU A 105 2.17 6.58 6.93
CA LEU A 105 1.63 5.38 6.33
C LEU A 105 2.12 4.18 7.14
N THR A 106 1.19 3.51 7.83
CA THR A 106 1.48 2.24 8.49
C THR A 106 1.20 1.10 7.51
N ILE A 107 2.21 0.27 7.28
CA ILE A 107 2.13 -0.92 6.44
C ILE A 107 2.30 -2.13 7.35
N PHE A 108 1.28 -2.99 7.39
CA PHE A 108 1.31 -4.25 8.13
C PHE A 108 1.70 -5.39 7.19
N VAL A 109 2.50 -6.32 7.69
CA VAL A 109 2.92 -7.53 6.99
C VAL A 109 2.34 -8.72 7.72
N PHE A 110 1.60 -9.55 7.01
CA PHE A 110 0.94 -10.75 7.54
C PHE A 110 1.55 -12.02 6.94
N ASP A 111 1.41 -13.13 7.66
CA ASP A 111 1.77 -14.47 7.20
C ASP A 111 0.48 -15.29 7.08
N ASP A 112 0.06 -15.59 5.85
CA ASP A 112 -1.18 -16.34 5.52
C ASP A 112 -1.14 -17.79 6.04
N ARG A 113 0.03 -18.28 6.48
CA ARG A 113 0.16 -19.58 7.15
C ARG A 113 -0.18 -19.53 8.63
N ASP A 114 -0.14 -18.36 9.25
CA ASP A 114 -0.47 -18.23 10.66
C ASP A 114 -1.98 -18.31 10.82
N GLN A 115 -2.46 -19.32 11.55
CA GLN A 115 -3.89 -19.54 11.81
C GLN A 115 -4.49 -18.49 12.77
N ARG A 116 -3.68 -17.50 13.19
CA ARG A 116 -4.11 -16.35 13.97
C ARG A 116 -4.40 -15.21 12.99
N ASP A 117 -5.62 -15.22 12.46
CA ASP A 117 -6.10 -14.35 11.37
C ASP A 117 -5.97 -12.83 11.61
N ASP A 118 -5.56 -12.36 12.79
CA ASP A 118 -5.56 -10.94 13.16
C ASP A 118 -4.19 -10.37 13.57
N ARG A 119 -3.11 -11.14 13.50
CA ARG A 119 -1.79 -10.69 13.97
C ARG A 119 -0.80 -10.53 12.82
N TYR A 120 -0.32 -9.30 12.63
CA TYR A 120 0.80 -9.01 11.74
C TYR A 120 2.10 -9.61 12.29
N VAL A 121 2.97 -10.09 11.41
CA VAL A 121 4.32 -10.56 11.76
C VAL A 121 5.32 -9.41 11.84
N ALA A 122 5.08 -8.33 11.09
CA ALA A 122 5.84 -7.10 11.19
C ALA A 122 5.04 -5.88 10.68
N ARG A 123 5.48 -4.67 11.02
CA ARG A 123 4.95 -3.42 10.47
C ARG A 123 6.04 -2.39 10.24
N ALA A 124 5.81 -1.49 9.29
CA ALA A 124 6.62 -0.29 9.08
C ALA A 124 5.73 0.95 9.19
N ASP A 125 6.29 2.01 9.75
CA ASP A 125 5.64 3.30 9.91
C ASP A 125 6.44 4.35 9.12
N ILE A 126 5.85 4.86 8.03
CA ILE A 126 6.54 5.76 7.09
C ILE A 126 6.01 7.18 7.24
N PRO A 127 6.79 8.13 7.79
CA PRO A 127 6.36 9.52 7.94
C PRO A 127 6.04 10.16 6.58
N LEU A 128 4.88 10.81 6.46
CA LEU A 128 4.41 11.36 5.19
C LEU A 128 4.87 12.79 4.91
N ILE A 129 5.50 13.45 5.88
CA ILE A 129 5.86 14.88 5.84
C ILE A 129 6.68 15.29 4.61
N SER A 130 7.52 14.40 4.08
CA SER A 130 8.32 14.69 2.88
C SER A 130 7.43 15.00 1.66
N LEU A 131 6.28 14.31 1.54
CA LEU A 131 5.33 14.52 0.44
C LEU A 131 4.67 15.90 0.50
N ALA A 132 4.46 16.45 1.69
CA ALA A 132 3.94 17.82 1.88
C ALA A 132 4.96 18.90 1.45
N HIS A 133 6.21 18.51 1.20
CA HIS A 133 7.28 19.37 0.68
C HIS A 133 7.66 19.01 -0.76
N ASP A 134 6.76 18.32 -1.48
CA ASP A 134 6.99 17.83 -2.86
C ASP A 134 8.18 16.88 -3.03
N ASN A 135 8.63 16.25 -1.94
CA ASN A 135 9.72 15.28 -1.98
C ASN A 135 9.17 13.86 -1.95
N ALA A 136 9.53 13.08 -2.96
CA ALA A 136 9.22 11.65 -2.99
C ALA A 136 9.88 10.93 -1.81
N ILE A 137 9.18 9.96 -1.23
CA ILE A 137 9.72 9.07 -0.21
C ILE A 137 10.16 7.80 -0.93
N ARG A 138 11.45 7.46 -0.86
CA ARG A 138 11.95 6.19 -1.38
C ARG A 138 13.08 5.69 -0.49
N GLY A 139 12.97 4.45 -0.03
CA GLY A 139 14.01 3.87 0.81
C GLY A 139 13.64 2.51 1.37
N THR A 140 14.57 2.00 2.18
CA THR A 140 14.43 0.78 2.96
C THR A 140 14.08 1.16 4.39
N PHE A 141 13.01 0.59 4.92
CA PHE A 141 12.48 0.86 6.25
C PHE A 141 12.59 -0.38 7.13
N ASP A 142 12.88 -0.19 8.41
CA ASP A 142 12.89 -1.30 9.37
C ASP A 142 11.46 -1.77 9.65
N LEU A 143 11.29 -3.09 9.65
CA LEU A 143 10.05 -3.74 10.03
C LEU A 143 10.15 -4.18 11.49
N HIS A 144 9.11 -3.93 12.27
CA HIS A 144 9.06 -4.30 13.69
C HIS A 144 7.87 -5.21 13.98
N ASN A 145 8.06 -6.25 14.79
CA ASN A 145 6.96 -7.07 15.31
C ASN A 145 6.16 -6.30 16.37
N ASP A 146 5.12 -6.93 16.89
CA ASP A 146 4.25 -6.35 17.93
C ASP A 146 4.96 -6.17 19.29
N GLN A 147 6.11 -6.81 19.50
CA GLN A 147 6.98 -6.60 20.67
C GLN A 147 7.97 -5.44 20.46
N GLY A 148 7.96 -4.81 19.29
CA GLY A 148 8.88 -3.72 18.93
C GLY A 148 10.26 -4.20 18.46
N GLU A 149 10.48 -5.51 18.37
CA GLU A 149 11.73 -6.09 17.90
C GLU A 149 11.79 -6.04 16.36
N ARG A 150 12.99 -5.83 15.83
CA ARG A 150 13.18 -5.79 14.37
C ARG A 150 12.93 -7.17 13.75
N ASN A 151 12.05 -7.22 12.76
CA ASN A 151 11.72 -8.40 11.96
C ASN A 151 11.84 -8.09 10.46
N GLY A 152 13.08 -7.82 10.01
CA GLY A 152 13.39 -7.57 8.61
C GLY A 152 13.36 -6.09 8.20
N THR A 153 13.24 -5.86 6.89
CA THR A 153 13.10 -4.54 6.27
C THR A 153 12.13 -4.59 5.09
N MET A 154 11.64 -3.43 4.66
CA MET A 154 10.80 -3.26 3.47
C MET A 154 11.29 -2.11 2.60
N ASP A 155 11.32 -2.32 1.29
CA ASP A 155 11.57 -1.25 0.32
C ASP A 155 10.24 -0.65 -0.16
N VAL A 156 10.10 0.67 -0.03
CA VAL A 156 8.87 1.39 -0.36
C VAL A 156 9.18 2.66 -1.17
N SER A 157 8.27 3.02 -2.06
CA SER A 157 8.30 4.31 -2.78
C SER A 157 6.93 4.98 -2.79
N LEU A 158 6.87 6.25 -2.36
CA LEU A 158 5.70 7.13 -2.49
C LEU A 158 6.10 8.34 -3.32
N LYS A 159 5.36 8.63 -4.39
CA LYS A 159 5.70 9.71 -5.32
C LYS A 159 4.45 10.34 -5.94
N TRP A 160 4.42 11.67 -5.97
CA TRP A 160 3.42 12.43 -6.72
C TRP A 160 3.63 12.35 -8.23
N THR A 161 2.53 12.31 -8.98
CA THR A 161 2.55 12.43 -10.44
C THR A 161 2.85 13.87 -10.87
N TYR A 162 2.21 14.86 -10.22
CA TYR A 162 2.44 16.30 -10.42
C TYR A 162 3.03 16.96 -9.17
N THR A 163 3.53 18.19 -9.27
CA THR A 163 4.05 18.93 -8.11
C THR A 163 2.99 19.09 -7.02
N TYR A 164 3.37 18.82 -5.77
CA TYR A 164 2.53 19.09 -4.61
C TYR A 164 2.43 20.59 -4.36
N LEU A 165 1.21 21.12 -4.44
CA LEU A 165 0.90 22.51 -4.11
C LEU A 165 0.03 22.53 -2.85
N PRO A 166 0.55 23.04 -1.71
CA PRO A 166 -0.25 23.19 -0.50
C PRO A 166 -1.44 24.15 -0.73
N PRO A 167 -2.57 23.94 -0.03
CA PRO A 167 -3.76 24.81 -0.10
C PRO A 167 -3.55 26.18 0.55
#